data_AF-W1XHE8-F1
#
_entry.id   AF-W1XHE8-F1
#
_cell.length_a   1.000
_cell.length_b   1.000
_cell.length_c   1.000
_cell.angle_alpha   90.00
_cell.angle_beta   90.00
_cell.angle_gamma   90.00
#
_symmetry.space_group_name_H-M   'P 1'
#
loop_
_entity.id
_entity.type
_entity.pdbx_description
1 polymer ?
#
loop_
_entity_poly.entity_id
_entity_poly.type
_entity_poly.pdbx_seq_one_letter_code
_entity_poly.pdbx_strand_id
1 'polypeptide(L)'
;DNNKWYNPHESRIAKLDTGINEYNVKAISMIDRDGDIIIQEIEDKIKDNVEVTKQDLIALTFTPIMSGKLSKVDKIIKSIKLVKKLDNEDRYDV
;
A
#
# COMPACT_ATOMS: atom_id res chain seq x y z
N ASP A 1 -5.34 -20.64 -29.24
CA ASP A 1 -5.44 -20.80 -27.79
C ASP A 1 -5.46 -19.46 -27.08
N ASN A 2 -6.61 -19.17 -26.46
CA ASN A 2 -6.95 -17.91 -25.81
C ASN A 2 -6.49 -17.93 -24.34
N ASN A 3 -5.20 -17.75 -24.09
CA ASN A 3 -4.75 -17.59 -22.72
C ASN A 3 -5.00 -16.15 -22.25
N LYS A 4 -6.18 -15.92 -21.64
CA LYS A 4 -6.69 -14.64 -21.11
C LYS A 4 -5.87 -14.08 -19.90
N TRP A 5 -4.65 -14.56 -19.70
CA TRP A 5 -3.81 -14.31 -18.52
C TRP A 5 -2.42 -13.76 -18.86
N TYR A 6 -2.18 -13.32 -20.11
CA TYR A 6 -0.96 -12.59 -20.43
C TYR A 6 -1.26 -11.10 -20.53
N ASN A 7 -0.98 -10.37 -19.44
CA ASN A 7 -0.96 -8.91 -19.43
C ASN A 7 0.52 -8.45 -19.33
N PRO A 8 1.09 -7.74 -20.31
CA PRO A 8 2.51 -7.32 -20.31
C PRO A 8 2.94 -6.44 -19.12
N HIS A 9 1.98 -5.96 -18.33
CA HIS A 9 2.21 -5.22 -17.08
C HIS A 9 2.38 -6.14 -15.85
N GLU A 10 2.23 -7.47 -15.97
CA GLU A 10 2.47 -8.43 -14.89
C GLU A 10 3.96 -8.69 -14.68
N SER A 11 4.51 -7.91 -13.75
CA SER A 11 5.75 -8.10 -13.00
C SER A 11 7.00 -8.58 -13.75
N ARG A 12 7.92 -7.64 -13.90
CA ARG A 12 9.29 -7.92 -14.32
C ARG A 12 9.95 -8.87 -13.32
N ILE A 13 10.37 -10.05 -13.80
CA ILE A 13 11.33 -10.88 -13.07
C ILE A 13 12.63 -10.08 -13.02
N ALA A 14 13.03 -9.69 -11.82
CA ALA A 14 14.30 -9.03 -11.55
C ALA A 14 15.26 -10.00 -10.88
N LYS A 15 16.55 -9.69 -10.93
CA LYS A 15 17.57 -10.43 -10.19
C LYS A 15 17.91 -9.65 -8.92
N LEU A 16 17.82 -10.32 -7.77
CA LEU A 16 18.31 -9.82 -6.50
C LEU A 16 19.65 -10.48 -6.20
N ASP A 17 20.71 -9.70 -6.32
CA ASP A 17 22.05 -10.11 -5.95
C ASP A 17 22.28 -9.84 -4.46
N THR A 18 22.70 -10.86 -3.71
CA THR A 18 23.02 -10.80 -2.28
C THR A 18 24.52 -10.99 -2.01
N GLY A 19 25.36 -10.92 -3.06
CA GLY A 19 26.80 -11.13 -3.03
C GLY A 19 27.19 -12.59 -3.19
N ILE A 20 26.64 -13.49 -2.36
CA ILE A 20 26.93 -14.93 -2.42
C ILE A 20 25.92 -15.66 -3.33
N ASN A 21 24.66 -15.21 -3.32
CA ASN A 21 23.56 -15.85 -4.05
C ASN A 21 22.82 -14.84 -4.92
N GLU A 22 22.31 -15.31 -6.06
CA GLU A 22 21.41 -14.57 -6.94
C GLU A 22 20.03 -15.22 -6.91
N TYR A 23 18.98 -14.41 -6.78
CA TYR A 23 17.59 -14.87 -6.78
C TYR A 23 16.80 -14.19 -7.89
N ASN A 24 16.00 -14.98 -8.62
CA ASN A 24 14.94 -14.42 -9.47
C ASN A 24 13.78 -14.00 -8.57
N VAL A 25 13.45 -12.71 -8.59
CA VAL A 25 12.40 -12.12 -7.77
C VAL A 25 11.33 -11.46 -8.62
N LYS A 26 10.10 -11.49 -8.12
CA LYS A 26 8.96 -10.78 -8.70
C LYS A 26 9.04 -9.31 -8.25
N ALA A 27 9.55 -8.42 -9.10
CA ALA A 27 9.67 -7.01 -8.71
C ALA A 27 8.32 -6.29 -8.79
N ILE A 28 8.05 -5.46 -7.78
CA ILE A 28 6.88 -4.59 -7.72
C ILE A 28 7.36 -3.14 -7.73
N SER A 29 6.94 -2.38 -8.74
CA SER A 29 7.16 -0.94 -8.80
C SER A 29 6.08 -0.25 -7.97
N MET A 30 6.50 0.54 -6.97
CA MET A 30 5.56 1.31 -6.16
C MET A 30 4.94 2.48 -6.93
N ILE A 31 5.62 2.99 -7.96
CA ILE A 31 5.09 4.04 -8.85
C ILE A 31 3.85 3.55 -9.60
N ASP A 32 3.74 2.25 -9.87
CA ASP A 32 2.62 1.68 -10.63
C ASP A 32 1.35 1.56 -9.77
N ARG A 33 1.43 1.91 -8.48
CA ARG A 33 0.30 1.93 -7.53
C ARG A 33 0.01 3.36 -7.11
N ASP A 34 -1.27 3.73 -7.06
CA ASP A 34 -1.71 5.05 -6.63
C ASP A 34 -1.95 5.07 -5.11
N GLY A 35 -1.12 5.80 -4.39
CA GLY A 35 -1.20 5.95 -2.94
C GLY A 35 -2.36 6.81 -2.47
N ASP A 36 -2.91 7.68 -3.32
CA ASP A 36 -4.07 8.51 -2.97
C ASP A 36 -5.33 7.64 -2.85
N ILE A 37 -5.48 6.67 -3.74
CA ILE A 37 -6.58 5.69 -3.71
C ILE A 37 -6.49 4.86 -2.42
N ILE A 38 -5.32 4.34 -2.07
CA ILE A 38 -5.13 3.56 -0.83
C ILE A 38 -5.50 4.38 0.41
N ILE A 39 -5.10 5.66 0.46
CA ILE A 39 -5.48 6.56 1.56
C ILE A 39 -6.99 6.75 1.63
N GLN A 40 -7.64 6.96 0.48
CA GLN A 40 -9.09 7.16 0.41
C GLN A 40 -9.86 5.90 0.83
N GLU A 41 -9.44 4.72 0.36
CA GLU A 41 -10.08 3.44 0.73
C GLU A 41 -10.04 3.19 2.24
N ILE A 42 -8.93 3.57 2.91
CA ILE A 42 -8.81 3.45 4.36
C ILE A 42 -9.64 4.51 5.08
N GLU A 43 -9.67 5.74 4.57
CA GLU A 43 -10.57 6.80 5.07
C GLU A 43 -12.04 6.36 5.01
N ASP A 44 -12.45 5.73 3.91
CA ASP A 44 -13.81 5.23 3.70
C ASP A 44 -14.12 4.04 4.61
N LYS A 45 -13.19 3.08 4.77
CA LYS A 45 -13.36 1.97 5.72
C LYS A 45 -13.63 2.44 7.14
N ILE A 46 -12.83 3.40 7.64
CA ILE A 46 -13.02 3.99 8.97
C ILE A 46 -14.39 4.65 9.08
N LYS A 47 -14.77 5.45 8.08
CA LYS A 47 -16.05 6.16 8.05
C LYS A 47 -17.24 5.20 8.06
N ASP A 48 -17.14 4.11 7.31
CA ASP A 48 -18.22 3.12 7.14
C ASP A 48 -18.19 2.03 8.23
N ASN A 49 -17.34 2.20 9.26
CA ASN A 49 -17.13 1.25 10.36
C ASN A 49 -16.78 -0.16 9.87
N VAL A 50 -16.03 -0.25 8.77
CA VAL A 50 -15.48 -1.46 8.20
C VAL A 50 -14.09 -1.69 8.78
N GLU A 51 -13.79 -2.94 9.16
CA GLU A 51 -12.50 -3.32 9.73
C GLU A 51 -11.33 -2.88 8.84
N VAL A 52 -10.39 -2.13 9.42
CA VAL A 52 -9.10 -1.83 8.79
C VAL A 52 -8.12 -2.95 9.12
N THR A 53 -7.70 -3.68 8.09
CA THR A 53 -6.89 -4.88 8.24
C THR A 53 -5.40 -4.57 8.38
N LYS A 54 -4.60 -5.56 8.79
CA LYS A 54 -3.14 -5.45 8.79
C LYS A 54 -2.56 -5.16 7.39
N GLN A 55 -3.17 -5.70 6.35
CA GLN A 55 -2.78 -5.48 4.95
C GLN A 55 -2.99 -4.01 4.55
N ASP A 56 -4.08 -3.39 5.01
CA ASP A 56 -4.35 -1.97 4.80
C ASP A 56 -3.24 -1.11 5.44
N LEU A 57 -2.83 -1.42 6.67
CA LEU A 57 -1.75 -0.71 7.37
C LEU A 57 -0.39 -0.88 6.67
N ILE A 58 -0.11 -2.08 6.15
CA ILE A 58 1.10 -2.33 5.35
C ILE A 58 1.06 -1.48 4.07
N ALA A 59 -0.06 -1.45 3.36
CA ALA A 59 -0.21 -0.64 2.15
C ALA A 59 -0.05 0.85 2.46
N LEU A 60 -0.68 1.33 3.53
CA LEU A 60 -0.60 2.71 4.01
C LEU A 60 0.84 3.16 4.27
N THR A 61 1.66 2.27 4.86
CA THR A 61 3.08 2.52 5.16
C THR A 61 3.90 2.83 3.89
N PHE A 62 3.51 2.27 2.75
CA PHE A 62 4.22 2.45 1.48
C PHE A 62 3.67 3.60 0.62
N THR A 63 2.53 4.20 0.97
CA THR A 63 1.94 5.33 0.21
C THR A 63 2.91 6.49 -0.07
N PRO A 64 3.91 6.84 0.79
CA PRO A 64 4.84 7.93 0.49
C PRO A 64 5.71 7.72 -0.76
N ILE A 65 5.90 6.47 -1.20
CA ILE A 65 6.71 6.12 -2.39
C ILE A 65 5.85 5.66 -3.57
N MET A 66 4.53 5.66 -3.42
CA MET A 66 3.56 5.36 -4.47
C MET A 66 3.24 6.59 -5.32
N SER A 67 2.71 6.39 -6.53
CA SER A 67 2.19 7.49 -7.36
C SER A 67 0.92 8.10 -6.74
N GLY A 68 0.40 9.16 -7.34
CA GLY A 68 -0.75 9.92 -6.82
C GLY A 68 -0.53 11.42 -6.96
N LYS A 69 -1.57 12.19 -6.73
CA LYS A 69 -1.59 13.65 -6.80
C LYS A 69 -1.12 14.30 -5.50
N LEU A 70 -1.38 13.67 -4.35
CA LEU A 70 -0.89 14.18 -3.08
C LEU A 70 0.65 14.22 -3.06
N SER A 71 1.20 15.25 -2.43
CA SER A 71 2.65 15.30 -2.23
C SER A 71 3.09 14.16 -1.29
N LYS A 72 4.37 13.77 -1.38
CA LYS A 72 4.95 12.78 -0.46
C LYS A 72 4.73 13.16 1.01
N VAL A 73 4.85 14.44 1.35
CA VAL A 73 4.65 14.95 2.71
C VAL A 73 3.18 14.84 3.13
N ASP A 74 2.24 15.18 2.24
CA ASP A 74 0.80 15.05 2.54
C ASP A 74 0.40 13.61 2.78
N LYS A 75 0.92 12.67 1.99
CA LYS A 75 0.69 11.22 2.18
C LYS A 75 1.20 10.76 3.54
N ILE A 76 2.40 11.19 3.95
CA ILE A 76 2.97 10.88 5.28
C ILE A 76 2.06 11.41 6.39
N ILE A 77 1.68 12.69 6.31
CA ILE A 77 0.85 13.34 7.34
C ILE A 77 -0.52 12.66 7.43
N LYS A 78 -1.18 12.39 6.30
CA LYS A 78 -2.47 11.69 6.25
C LYS A 78 -2.36 10.28 6.83
N SER A 79 -1.33 9.52 6.45
CA SER A 79 -1.11 8.18 6.98
C SER A 79 -0.98 8.16 8.50
N ILE A 80 -0.18 9.07 9.09
CA ILE A 80 -0.02 9.18 10.54
C ILE A 80 -1.36 9.55 11.21
N LYS A 81 -2.14 10.47 10.62
CA LYS A 81 -3.45 10.86 11.17
C LYS A 81 -4.44 9.68 11.16
N LEU A 82 -4.44 8.85 10.12
CA LEU A 82 -5.31 7.68 10.04
C LEU A 82 -4.97 6.65 11.12
N VAL A 83 -3.69 6.31 11.27
CA VAL A 83 -3.24 5.38 12.31
C VAL A 83 -3.63 5.89 13.71
N LYS A 84 -3.51 7.20 13.97
CA LYS A 84 -3.95 7.79 15.25
C LYS A 84 -5.46 7.71 15.48
N LYS A 85 -6.29 7.74 14.44
CA LYS A 85 -7.75 7.60 14.61
C LYS A 85 -8.09 6.17 15.05
N LEU A 86 -7.48 5.18 14.40
CA LEU A 86 -7.65 3.76 14.72
C LEU A 86 -7.22 3.44 16.17
N ASP A 87 -6.07 3.95 16.62
CA ASP A 87 -5.57 3.74 17.99
C ASP A 87 -6.42 4.41 19.09
N ASN A 88 -7.32 5.34 18.73
CA ASN A 88 -8.21 5.99 19.70
C ASN A 88 -9.59 5.34 19.80
N GLU A 89 -9.96 4.43 18.90
CA GLU A 89 -11.21 3.65 19.00
C GLU A 89 -11.11 2.55 20.08
N ASP A 90 -9.89 2.09 20.42
CA ASP A 90 -9.66 1.04 21.44
C ASP A 90 -9.59 1.56 22.89
N ARG A 91 -9.78 2.87 23.15
CA ARG A 91 -9.52 3.48 24.48
C ARG A 91 -10.75 3.87 25.31
N TYR A 92 -11.97 3.65 24.82
CA TYR A 92 -13.19 4.06 25.51
C TYR A 92 -14.05 2.92 26.09
N ASP A 93 -13.54 1.68 26.12
CA ASP A 93 -14.19 0.55 26.81
C ASP A 93 -13.71 0.39 28.28
N VAL A 94 -13.79 1.47 29.08
CA VAL A 94 -13.53 1.42 30.54
C VAL A 94 -14.55 2.23 31.34
#